data_AF-A0A920TG39-F1
#
_entry.id   AF-A0A920TG39-F1
#
_cell.length_a   1.000
_cell.length_b   1.000
_cell.length_c   1.000
_cell.angle_alpha   90.00
_cell.angle_beta   90.00
_cell.angle_gamma   90.00
#
_symmetry.space_group_name_H-M   'P 1'
#
loop_
_entity.id
_entity.type
_entity.pdbx_description
1 polymer ?
#
loop_
_entity_poly.entity_id
_entity_poly.type
_entity_poly.pdbx_seq_one_letter_code
_entity_poly.pdbx_strand_id
1 'polypeptide(L)' 'MPGDPIVVATGGFSELVNKNTQIFDYVDLNLTLSGLYCIFELNQHK' A
#
# COMPACT_ATOMS: atom_id res chain seq x y z
N MET A 1 -8.03 0.34 -22.56
CA MET A 1 -8.98 1.13 -21.73
C MET A 1 -8.15 2.15 -20.96
N PRO A 2 -8.71 3.28 -20.48
CA PRO A 2 -7.95 4.20 -19.60
C PRO A 2 -7.24 3.36 -18.53
N GLY A 3 -5.94 3.63 -18.32
CA GLY A 3 -5.00 2.70 -17.70
C GLY A 3 -5.57 2.08 -16.43
N ASP A 4 -5.88 0.79 -16.50
CA ASP A 4 -6.47 -0.04 -15.44
C ASP A 4 -5.47 -0.12 -14.27
N PRO A 5 -5.59 0.77 -13.26
CA PRO A 5 -4.55 0.94 -12.27
C PRO A 5 -4.76 -0.04 -11.12
N ILE A 6 -3.67 -0.55 -10.58
CA ILE A 6 -3.71 -1.31 -9.33
C ILE A 6 -3.94 -0.33 -8.18
N VAL A 7 -5.02 -0.53 -7.42
CA VAL A 7 -5.40 0.28 -6.26
C VAL A 7 -5.04 -0.46 -4.98
N VAL A 8 -4.07 0.08 -4.24
CA VAL A 8 -3.60 -0.48 -2.95
C VAL A 8 -3.99 0.46 -1.80
N ALA A 9 -4.48 -0.11 -0.70
CA ALA A 9 -4.83 0.64 0.51
C ALA A 9 -4.00 0.22 1.73
N THR A 10 -3.84 1.15 2.67
CA THR A 10 -3.20 0.94 3.98
C THR A 10 -3.91 1.77 5.05
N GLY A 11 -3.49 1.65 6.32
CA GLY A 11 -4.04 2.41 7.45
C GLY A 11 -5.22 1.71 8.14
N GLY A 12 -5.54 2.15 9.36
CA GLY A 12 -6.41 1.41 10.28
C GLY A 12 -7.84 1.13 9.80
N PHE A 13 -8.39 1.93 8.89
CA PHE A 13 -9.73 1.72 8.35
C PHE A 13 -9.77 1.00 6.99
N SER A 14 -8.62 0.72 6.39
CA SER A 14 -8.55 0.12 5.04
C SER A 14 -9.28 -1.23 4.96
N GLU A 15 -9.13 -2.09 5.96
CA GLU A 15 -9.85 -3.36 6.03
C GLU A 15 -11.38 -3.19 6.16
N LEU A 16 -11.82 -2.21 6.96
CA LEU A 16 -13.25 -1.93 7.13
C LEU A 16 -13.85 -1.46 5.80
N VAL A 17 -13.16 -0.58 5.08
CA VAL A 17 -13.60 -0.12 3.76
C VAL A 17 -13.59 -1.27 2.75
N ASN A 18 -12.55 -2.11 2.74
CA ASN A 18 -12.44 -3.26 1.85
C ASN A 18 -13.53 -4.32 2.07
N LYS A 19 -14.01 -4.50 3.31
CA LYS A 19 -15.13 -5.41 3.61
C LYS A 19 -16.46 -4.94 3.01
N ASN A 20 -16.61 -3.64 2.78
CA ASN A 20 -17.87 -3.03 2.36
C ASN A 20 -17.84 -2.51 0.92
N THR A 21 -16.70 -2.59 0.23
CA THR A 21 -16.49 -2.04 -1.12
C THR A 21 -15.52 -2.93 -1.90
N GLN A 22 -15.53 -2.88 -3.24
CA GLN A 22 -14.59 -3.61 -4.10
C GLN A 22 -13.64 -2.65 -4.85
N ILE A 23 -13.17 -1.60 -4.16
CA ILE A 23 -12.35 -0.55 -4.78
C ILE A 23 -10.84 -0.80 -4.70
N PHE A 24 -10.39 -1.68 -3.81
CA PHE A 24 -8.98 -1.99 -3.62
C PHE A 24 -8.70 -3.38 -4.19
N ASP A 25 -7.60 -3.51 -4.94
CA ASP A 25 -7.08 -4.81 -5.34
C ASP A 25 -6.39 -5.50 -4.15
N TYR A 26 -5.70 -4.70 -3.30
CA TYR A 26 -4.98 -5.20 -2.13
C TYR A 26 -5.03 -4.22 -0.95
N VAL A 27 -5.02 -4.78 0.26
CA VAL A 27 -4.78 -4.04 1.51
C VAL A 27 -3.45 -4.49 2.10
N ASP A 28 -2.52 -3.55 2.30
CA ASP A 28 -1.22 -3.78 2.93
C ASP A 28 -1.03 -2.81 4.10
N LEU A 29 -1.20 -3.30 5.34
CA LEU A 29 -1.06 -2.49 6.55
C LEU A 29 0.39 -2.09 6.87
N ASN A 30 1.38 -2.72 6.22
CA ASN A 30 2.80 -2.41 6.39
C ASN A 30 3.36 -1.53 5.27
N LEU A 31 2.55 -1.12 4.29
CA LEU A 31 3.00 -0.42 3.08
C LEU A 31 3.98 0.74 3.37
N THR A 32 3.65 1.58 4.36
CA THR A 32 4.51 2.70 4.78
C THR A 32 5.83 2.22 5.39
N LEU A 33 5.80 1.21 6.26
CA LEU A 33 7.00 0.67 6.90
C LEU A 33 7.92 -0.03 5.90
N SER A 34 7.35 -0.80 4.97
CA SER A 34 8.08 -1.39 3.85
C SER A 34 8.75 -0.32 3.00
N GLY A 35 8.04 0.77 2.68
CA GLY A 35 8.62 1.91 1.96
C GLY A 35 9.78 2.59 2.71
N LEU A 36 9.63 2.81 4.02
CA LEU A 36 10.70 3.35 4.87
C LEU A 36 11.91 2.42 4.93
N TYR A 37 11.68 1.10 5.00
CA TYR A 37 12.75 0.11 4.97
C TYR A 37 13.50 0.12 3.63
N CYS A 38 12.78 0.16 2.51
CA CYS A 38 13.40 0.31 1.19
C CYS A 38 14.28 1.56 1.12
N ILE A 39 13.81 2.71 1.65
CA ILE A 39 14.61 3.94 1.69
C ILE A 39 15.85 3.76 2.58
N PHE A 40 15.71 3.14 3.75
CA PHE A 40 16.84 2.83 4.63
C PHE A 40 17.89 1.97 3.91
N GLU A 41 17.48 0.92 3.22
CA GLU A 41 18.36 0.03 2.45
C GLU A 41 19.10 0.79 1.34
N LEU A 42 18.38 1.63 0.58
CA LEU A 42 18.97 2.44 -0.49
C LEU A 42 20.04 3.42 0.00
N ASN A 43 20.04 3.78 1.29
CA ASN A 43 20.98 4.73 1.86
C ASN A 43 22.07 4.08 2.74
N GLN A 44 22.21 2.75 2.78
CA GLN A 44 23.26 2.07 3.57
C GLN A 44 24.70 2.36 3.13
N HIS A 45 24.88 2.90 1.92
CA HIS A 45 26.19 3.18 1.33
C HIS A 45 26.48 4.67 1.15
N LYS A 46 25.68 5.53 1.78
CA LYS A 46 26.03 6.94 2.01
C LYS A 46 26.73 7.08 3.35
#